data_AF-A0A3D5KS81-F1
#
_entry.id   AF-A0A3D5KS81-F1
#
_cell.length_a   1.000
_cell.length_b   1.000
_cell.length_c   1.000
_cell.angle_alpha   90.00
_cell.angle_beta   90.00
_cell.angle_gamma   90.00
#
_symmetry.space_group_name_H-M   'P 1'
#
loop_
_entity.id
_entity.type
_entity.pdbx_description
1 polymer ?
#
loop_
_entity_poly.entity_id
_entity_poly.type
_entity_poly.pdbx_seq_one_letter_code
_entity_poly.pdbx_strand_id
1 'polypeptide(L)'
;MRKKIIISLAFILILFLGCRHSPDVPVSPIFTFDKDVASITLNNCATAGCHDKPNDERRPLVTYADVMHYVKAGKPYDSKLFKSMIKLSGNRMPPQGLLTDQQIKSVYIWILQGAREN
;
A
#
# COMPACT_ATOMS: atom_id res chain seq x y z
N MET A 1 -46.29 -4.01 -39.99
CA MET A 1 -45.25 -2.99 -40.22
C MET A 1 -44.24 -3.04 -39.08
N ARG A 2 -43.05 -3.61 -39.33
CA ARG A 2 -41.97 -3.79 -38.34
C ARG A 2 -41.26 -2.46 -38.12
N LYS A 3 -41.55 -1.75 -37.02
CA LYS A 3 -40.76 -0.59 -36.59
C LYS A 3 -39.41 -1.12 -36.07
N LYS A 4 -38.37 -0.97 -36.89
CA LYS A 4 -36.99 -1.29 -36.53
C LYS A 4 -36.60 -0.36 -35.38
N ILE A 5 -36.55 -0.90 -34.17
CA ILE A 5 -35.96 -0.25 -33.00
C ILE A 5 -34.45 -0.29 -33.21
N ILE A 6 -33.93 0.67 -33.97
CA ILE A 6 -32.50 0.97 -34.07
C ILE A 6 -32.21 1.91 -32.90
N ILE A 7 -32.28 1.40 -31.66
CA ILE A 7 -31.76 2.14 -30.51
C ILE A 7 -30.26 2.00 -30.59
N SER A 8 -29.68 3.09 -31.10
CA SER A 8 -28.27 3.33 -31.37
C SER A 8 -27.35 2.70 -30.32
N LEU A 9 -26.48 1.80 -30.80
CA LEU A 9 -25.32 1.26 -30.08
C LEU A 9 -24.40 2.36 -29.50
N ALA A 10 -24.60 3.63 -29.86
CA ALA A 10 -23.76 4.75 -29.45
C ALA A 10 -23.95 5.20 -27.99
N PHE A 11 -25.06 4.88 -27.32
CA PHE A 11 -25.29 5.35 -25.94
C PHE A 11 -24.59 4.50 -24.87
N ILE A 12 -24.20 3.26 -25.20
CA ILE A 12 -23.50 2.35 -24.29
C ILE A 12 -21.99 2.67 -24.21
N LEU A 13 -21.44 3.40 -25.19
CA LEU A 13 -20.00 3.69 -25.28
C LEU A 13 -19.54 4.86 -24.38
N ILE A 14 -20.45 5.62 -23.79
CA ILE A 14 -20.12 6.85 -23.02
C ILE A 14 -19.72 6.54 -21.56
N LEU A 15 -19.91 5.31 -21.07
CA LEU A 15 -19.64 4.95 -19.66
C LEU A 15 -18.15 4.74 -19.30
N PHE A 16 -17.21 4.84 -20.24
CA PHE A 16 -15.78 4.60 -19.97
C PHE A 16 -14.90 5.86 -19.86
N LEU A 17 -15.48 7.07 -19.96
CA LEU A 17 -14.76 8.31 -19.63
C LEU A 17 -14.76 8.55 -18.11
N GLY A 18 -14.22 7.60 -17.35
CA GLY A 18 -13.91 7.81 -15.94
C GLY A 18 -12.67 8.70 -15.80
N CYS A 19 -12.74 9.75 -15.00
CA CYS A 19 -11.58 10.59 -14.67
C CYS A 19 -10.50 9.73 -13.99
N ARG A 20 -9.35 9.55 -14.65
CA ARG A 20 -8.14 9.06 -13.99
C ARG A 20 -7.54 10.23 -13.19
N HIS A 21 -7.96 10.39 -11.94
CA HIS A 21 -7.23 11.26 -11.02
C HIS A 21 -5.96 10.51 -10.60
N SER A 22 -4.81 10.95 -11.11
CA SER A 22 -3.53 10.55 -10.54
C SER A 22 -3.46 11.10 -9.12
N PRO A 23 -3.09 10.30 -8.10
CA PRO A 23 -2.92 10.83 -6.76
C PRO A 23 -1.90 11.96 -6.79
N ASP A 24 -2.26 13.12 -6.26
CA ASP A 24 -1.31 14.21 -6.01
C ASP A 24 -0.31 13.71 -4.95
N VAL A 25 0.93 13.51 -5.37
CA VAL A 25 1.99 13.00 -4.50
C VAL A 25 2.59 14.20 -3.77
N PRO A 26 2.42 14.31 -2.43
CA PRO A 26 2.99 15.44 -1.71
C PRO A 26 4.51 15.41 -1.88
N VAL A 27 5.08 16.49 -2.42
CA VAL A 27 6.53 16.62 -2.63
C VAL A 27 7.25 17.10 -1.36
N SER A 28 6.51 17.53 -0.34
CA SER A 28 7.04 17.94 0.95
C SER A 28 6.01 17.69 2.07
N PRO A 29 6.44 17.27 3.26
CA PRO A 29 7.81 16.83 3.58
C PRO A 29 8.15 15.50 2.90
N ILE A 30 9.44 15.21 2.70
CA ILE A 30 9.92 13.93 2.16
C ILE A 30 9.99 12.91 3.31
N PHE A 31 9.36 11.77 3.10
CA PHE A 31 9.40 10.61 3.99
C PHE A 31 10.41 9.60 3.49
N THR A 32 11.19 9.02 4.41
CA THR A 32 12.27 8.08 4.09
C THR A 32 12.18 6.87 4.99
N PHE A 33 12.77 5.75 4.56
CA PHE A 33 12.72 4.53 5.34
C PHE A 33 13.39 4.75 6.70
N ASP A 34 14.62 5.25 6.71
CA ASP A 34 15.45 5.35 7.91
C ASP A 34 14.81 6.23 8.99
N LYS A 35 14.15 7.32 8.58
CA LYS A 35 13.59 8.31 9.51
C LYS A 35 12.16 7.98 9.93
N ASP A 36 11.32 7.57 8.97
CA ASP A 36 9.88 7.59 9.17
C ASP A 36 9.25 6.19 9.23
N VAL A 37 9.92 5.15 8.73
CA VAL A 37 9.32 3.81 8.56
C VAL A 37 10.06 2.72 9.30
N ALA A 38 11.39 2.80 9.42
CA ALA A 38 12.21 1.75 10.04
C ALA A 38 11.75 1.43 11.47
N SER A 39 11.49 2.46 12.28
CA SER A 39 10.99 2.25 13.65
C SER A 39 9.60 1.59 13.69
N ILE A 40 8.76 1.84 12.68
CA ILE A 40 7.43 1.22 12.57
C ILE A 40 7.58 -0.27 12.29
N THR A 41 8.40 -0.65 11.31
CA THR A 41 8.59 -2.07 10.96
C THR A 41 9.33 -2.82 12.05
N LEU A 42 10.37 -2.24 12.64
CA LEU A 42 11.15 -2.88 13.70
C LEU A 42 10.32 -3.13 14.96
N ASN A 43 9.54 -2.13 15.41
CA ASN A 43 8.85 -2.22 16.70
C ASN A 43 7.53 -2.98 16.63
N ASN A 44 6.90 -3.06 15.46
CA ASN A 44 5.56 -3.63 15.32
C ASN A 44 5.51 -4.92 14.50
N CYS A 45 6.51 -5.17 13.64
CA CYS A 45 6.47 -6.29 12.70
C CYS A 45 7.65 -7.25 12.88
N ALA A 46 8.87 -6.73 13.06
CA ALA A 46 10.09 -7.51 13.21
C ALA A 46 10.36 -7.94 14.66
N THR A 47 9.31 -8.37 15.35
CA THR A 47 9.38 -8.87 16.73
C THR A 47 9.67 -10.37 16.74
N ALA A 48 10.15 -10.88 17.88
CA ALA A 48 10.54 -12.29 18.03
C ALA A 48 9.41 -13.23 17.61
N GLY A 49 9.69 -14.13 16.66
CA GLY A 49 8.68 -15.05 16.13
C GLY A 49 7.62 -14.35 15.27
N CYS A 50 7.96 -13.20 14.68
CA CYS A 50 7.21 -12.49 13.64
C CYS A 50 8.06 -12.34 12.37
N HIS A 51 8.35 -11.11 11.95
CA HIS A 51 9.21 -10.81 10.81
C HIS A 51 10.63 -10.44 11.25
N ASP A 52 11.12 -11.03 12.34
CA ASP A 52 12.45 -10.79 12.92
C ASP A 52 13.57 -11.50 12.16
N LYS A 53 13.28 -12.63 11.54
CA LYS A 53 14.25 -13.42 10.78
C LYS A 53 13.59 -14.20 9.64
N PRO A 54 14.36 -14.61 8.62
CA PRO A 54 13.87 -15.50 7.57
C PRO A 54 13.33 -16.82 8.15
N ASN A 55 12.19 -17.26 7.64
CA ASN A 55 11.65 -18.61 7.82
C ASN A 55 10.77 -18.98 6.61
N ASP A 56 10.25 -20.21 6.62
CA ASP A 56 9.48 -20.76 5.48
C ASP A 56 8.15 -20.04 5.22
N GLU A 57 7.60 -19.34 6.22
CA GLU A 57 6.28 -18.71 6.15
C GLU A 57 6.36 -17.21 5.81
N ARG A 58 7.45 -16.53 6.20
CA ARG A 58 7.56 -15.07 6.14
C ARG A 58 9.00 -14.60 6.04
N ARG A 59 9.21 -13.55 5.23
CA ARG A 59 10.49 -12.84 5.13
C ARG A 59 10.62 -11.84 6.28
N PRO A 60 11.86 -11.49 6.68
CA PRO A 60 12.09 -10.44 7.66
C PRO A 60 11.53 -9.08 7.19
N LEU A 61 11.44 -8.13 8.13
CA LEU A 61 11.11 -6.71 7.91
C LEU A 61 12.08 -5.81 8.70
N VAL A 62 13.35 -6.22 8.77
CA VAL A 62 14.39 -5.61 9.60
C VAL A 62 15.13 -4.51 8.84
N THR A 63 15.49 -4.77 7.59
CA THR A 63 16.24 -3.84 6.73
C THR A 63 15.35 -3.20 5.67
N TYR A 64 15.82 -2.12 5.04
CA TYR A 64 15.16 -1.53 3.88
C TYR A 64 14.93 -2.56 2.76
N ALA A 65 15.95 -3.35 2.43
CA ALA A 65 15.86 -4.40 1.40
C ALA A 65 14.76 -5.43 1.73
N ASP A 66 14.67 -5.84 3.00
CA ASP A 66 13.65 -6.77 3.47
C ASP A 66 12.24 -6.21 3.27
N VAL A 67 12.04 -4.95 3.67
CA VAL A 67 10.76 -4.25 3.58
C VAL A 67 10.37 -4.03 2.12
N MET A 68 11.33 -3.73 1.26
CA MET A 68 11.09 -3.51 -0.17
C MET A 68 10.58 -4.74 -0.91
N HIS A 69 10.80 -5.96 -0.41
CA HIS A 69 10.15 -7.17 -0.96
C HIS A 69 8.62 -7.13 -0.86
N TYR A 70 8.06 -6.31 0.03
CA TYR A 70 6.63 -6.16 0.24
C TYR A 70 6.05 -4.86 -0.34
N VAL A 71 6.90 -4.02 -0.93
CA VAL A 71 6.58 -2.66 -1.36
C VAL A 71 6.73 -2.53 -2.86
N LYS A 72 5.76 -1.85 -3.48
CA LYS A 72 5.82 -1.38 -4.85
C LYS A 72 5.86 0.14 -4.80
N ALA A 73 7.03 0.71 -5.06
CA ALA A 73 7.27 2.15 -5.04
C ALA A 73 6.21 2.90 -5.86
N GLY A 74 5.68 4.00 -5.29
CA GLY A 74 4.62 4.83 -5.87
C GLY A 74 3.22 4.20 -5.84
N LYS A 75 3.07 2.96 -5.36
CA LYS A 75 1.80 2.21 -5.42
C LYS A 75 1.45 1.59 -4.05
N PRO A 76 1.01 2.40 -3.07
CA PRO A 76 0.67 1.92 -1.73
C PRO A 76 -0.39 0.81 -1.74
N TYR A 77 -1.47 0.97 -2.51
CA TYR A 77 -2.52 -0.05 -2.61
C TYR A 77 -2.09 -1.32 -3.36
N ASP A 78 -1.02 -1.28 -4.15
CA ASP A 78 -0.44 -2.49 -4.75
C ASP A 78 0.54 -3.19 -3.80
N SER A 79 1.02 -2.49 -2.77
CA SER A 79 2.05 -2.96 -1.83
C SER A 79 1.45 -3.90 -0.77
N LYS A 80 2.05 -5.09 -0.61
CA LYS A 80 1.59 -6.09 0.38
C LYS A 80 1.74 -5.56 1.81
N LEU A 81 2.78 -4.78 2.09
CA LEU A 81 3.03 -4.15 3.38
C LEU A 81 1.82 -3.30 3.80
N PHE A 82 1.52 -2.26 3.03
CA PHE A 82 0.42 -1.33 3.33
C PHE A 82 -0.95 -2.01 3.34
N LYS A 83 -1.25 -2.87 2.34
CA LYS A 83 -2.52 -3.62 2.31
C LYS A 83 -2.77 -4.41 3.58
N SER A 84 -1.74 -5.05 4.13
CA SER A 84 -1.89 -5.88 5.34
C SER A 84 -2.13 -5.02 6.59
N MET A 85 -1.59 -3.80 6.64
CA MET A 85 -1.80 -2.85 7.74
C MET A 85 -3.25 -2.38 7.85
N ILE A 86 -3.89 -2.13 6.71
CA ILE A 86 -5.22 -1.50 6.64
C ILE A 86 -6.40 -2.50 6.53
N LYS A 87 -6.13 -3.80 6.59
CA LYS A 87 -7.20 -4.80 6.58
C LYS A 87 -8.10 -4.64 7.81
N LEU A 88 -9.41 -4.76 7.61
CA LEU A 88 -10.41 -4.72 8.68
C LEU A 88 -10.65 -6.09 9.33
N SER A 89 -10.28 -7.18 8.64
CA SER A 89 -10.49 -8.55 9.10
C SER A 89 -9.47 -9.54 8.50
N GLY A 90 -9.40 -10.75 9.07
CA GLY A 90 -8.51 -11.82 8.62
C GLY A 90 -7.05 -11.55 8.94
N ASN A 91 -6.15 -11.83 7.99
CA ASN A 91 -4.69 -11.68 8.12
C ASN A 91 -4.26 -10.20 8.05
N ARG A 92 -4.76 -9.38 8.97
CA ARG A 92 -4.29 -8.01 9.25
C ARG A 92 -2.94 -8.08 9.98
N MET A 93 -2.05 -7.16 9.67
CA MET A 93 -0.75 -7.03 10.33
C MET A 93 -0.58 -5.66 11.01
N PRO A 94 0.08 -5.59 12.18
CA PRO A 94 0.50 -6.74 12.97
C PRO A 94 -0.71 -7.50 13.59
N PRO A 95 -0.56 -8.78 13.96
CA PRO A 95 -1.65 -9.58 14.52
C PRO A 95 -2.11 -9.07 15.90
N GLN A 96 -1.17 -8.47 16.64
CA GLN A 96 -1.40 -7.88 17.96
C GLN A 96 -0.95 -6.43 17.94
N GLY A 97 -1.68 -5.58 18.66
CA GLY A 97 -1.43 -4.13 18.68
C GLY A 97 -2.02 -3.42 17.45
N LEU A 98 -2.60 -2.24 17.68
CA LEU A 98 -3.08 -1.38 16.61
C LEU A 98 -1.96 -0.41 16.24
N LEU A 99 -1.60 -0.38 14.95
CA LEU A 99 -0.85 0.76 14.43
C LEU A 99 -1.70 2.02 14.55
N THR A 100 -1.07 3.13 14.93
CA THR A 100 -1.74 4.43 14.92
C THR A 100 -1.98 4.89 13.49
N ASP A 101 -2.99 5.75 13.30
CA ASP A 101 -3.27 6.34 11.99
C ASP A 101 -2.05 7.09 11.44
N GLN A 102 -1.25 7.71 12.32
CA GLN A 102 -0.03 8.39 11.93
C GLN A 102 1.03 7.42 11.40
N GLN A 103 1.20 6.24 12.03
CA GLN A 103 2.13 5.22 11.53
C GLN A 103 1.69 4.69 10.16
N ILE A 104 0.39 4.39 10.01
CA ILE A 104 -0.18 3.95 8.73
C ILE A 104 0.02 5.03 7.66
N LYS A 105 -0.21 6.30 8.00
CA LYS A 105 -0.02 7.45 7.11
C LYS A 105 1.44 7.64 6.72
N SER A 106 2.40 7.51 7.64
CA SER A 106 3.83 7.61 7.33
C SER A 106 4.23 6.55 6.30
N VAL A 107 3.82 5.30 6.48
CA VAL A 107 4.11 4.23 5.51
C VAL A 107 3.41 4.49 4.17
N TYR A 108 2.16 4.97 4.19
CA TYR A 108 1.44 5.34 2.96
C TYR A 108 2.18 6.41 2.16
N ILE A 109 2.55 7.52 2.81
CA ILE A 109 3.21 8.66 2.15
C ILE A 109 4.59 8.25 1.64
N TRP A 110 5.37 7.53 2.46
CA TRP A 110 6.67 7.01 2.06
C TRP A 110 6.58 6.16 0.79
N ILE A 111 5.65 5.19 0.73
CA ILE A 111 5.47 4.36 -0.48
C ILE A 111 5.03 5.24 -1.65
N LEU A 112 4.08 6.15 -1.43
CA LEU A 112 3.55 7.03 -2.46
C LEU A 112 4.65 7.93 -3.07
N GLN A 113 5.60 8.39 -2.26
CA GLN A 113 6.77 9.19 -2.67
C GLN A 113 7.90 8.38 -3.33
N GLY A 114 7.70 7.08 -3.54
CA GLY A 114 8.66 6.21 -4.23
C GLY A 114 9.50 5.34 -3.31
N ALA A 115 9.16 5.24 -2.02
CA ALA A 115 9.76 4.32 -1.06
C ALA A 115 11.29 4.44 -0.96
N ARG A 116 11.82 5.66 -0.78
CA ARG A 116 13.27 5.90 -0.70
C ARG A 116 13.84 5.46 0.64
N GLU A 117 15.09 5.02 0.64
CA GLU A 117 15.79 4.63 1.88
C GLU A 117 16.08 5.87 2.76
N ASN A 118 16.69 6.92 2.19
CA ASN A 118 17.23 8.08 2.90
C ASN A 118 16.73 9.46 2.44
#